data_AF-A0A1B8XSD4-F1
#
_entry.id   AF-A0A1B8XSD4-F1
#
_cell.length_a   1.000
_cell.length_b   1.000
_cell.length_c   1.000
_cell.angle_alpha   90.00
_cell.angle_beta   90.00
_cell.angle_gamma   90.00
#
_symmetry.space_group_name_H-M   'P 1'
#
loop_
_entity.id
_entity.type
_entity.pdbx_description
1 polymer ?
#
loop_
_entity_poly.entity_id
_entity_poly.type
_entity_poly.pdbx_seq_one_letter_code
_entity_poly.pdbx_strand_id
1 'polypeptide(L)' 'MGRHDDLWSLFYMLVEFAVGQLPWRKIKDKEQVGMIKEKYDHRMLLKHMPSEFHLFLEHISTLDYFTKPDYQ' A
#
# COMPACT_ATOMS: atom_id res chain seq x y z
N MET A 1 -1.14 -3.93 -14.81
CA MET A 1 -2.31 -3.79 -13.94
C MET A 1 -2.88 -5.17 -13.68
N GLY A 2 -2.44 -5.79 -12.59
CA GLY A 2 -2.93 -7.09 -12.11
C GLY A 2 -3.74 -6.95 -10.82
N ARG A 3 -4.31 -8.04 -10.34
CA ARG A 3 -5.17 -8.05 -9.13
C ARG A 3 -4.48 -7.50 -7.87
N HIS A 4 -3.16 -7.61 -7.76
CA HIS A 4 -2.41 -7.06 -6.63
C HIS A 4 -2.40 -5.52 -6.63
N ASP A 5 -2.49 -4.87 -7.79
CA ASP A 5 -2.54 -3.40 -7.89
C ASP A 5 -3.83 -2.83 -7.26
N ASP A 6 -4.95 -3.56 -7.41
CA ASP A 6 -6.23 -3.20 -6.76
C ASP A 6 -6.12 -3.31 -5.23
N LEU A 7 -5.44 -4.36 -4.73
CA LEU A 7 -5.20 -4.54 -3.29
C LEU A 7 -4.24 -3.49 -2.72
N TRP A 8 -3.22 -3.08 -3.48
CA TRP A 8 -2.36 -1.96 -3.11
C TRP A 8 -3.14 -0.65 -3.03
N SER A 9 -4.04 -0.41 -3.99
CA SER A 9 -4.90 0.76 -3.98
C SER A 9 -5.85 0.75 -2.77
N LEU A 10 -6.44 -0.40 -2.45
CA LEU A 10 -7.24 -0.60 -1.24
C LEU A 10 -6.43 -0.33 0.04
N PHE A 11 -5.22 -0.88 0.15
CA PHE A 11 -4.34 -0.65 1.28
C PHE A 11 -4.10 0.83 1.53
N TYR A 12 -3.72 1.58 0.49
CA TYR A 12 -3.48 3.02 0.62
C TYR A 12 -4.74 3.81 0.99
N MET A 13 -5.92 3.43 0.46
CA MET A 13 -7.18 4.05 0.86
C MET A 13 -7.49 3.82 2.34
N LEU A 14 -7.31 2.59 2.84
CA LEU A 14 -7.58 2.26 4.24
C LEU A 14 -6.62 3.00 5.19
N VAL A 15 -5.34 3.09 4.84
CA VAL A 15 -4.36 3.90 5.58
C VAL A 15 -4.78 5.38 5.58
N GLU A 16 -5.21 5.92 4.44
CA GLU A 16 -5.68 7.31 4.37
C GLU A 16 -6.94 7.55 5.20
N PHE A 17 -7.87 6.59 5.26
CA PHE A 17 -9.07 6.72 6.10
C PHE A 17 -8.76 6.70 7.59
N ALA A 18 -7.80 5.88 8.02
CA ALA A 18 -7.42 5.79 9.43
C ALA A 18 -6.52 6.95 9.89
N VAL A 19 -5.54 7.34 9.06
CA VAL A 19 -4.48 8.31 9.42
C VAL A 19 -4.79 9.73 8.89
N GLY A 20 -5.70 9.85 7.93
CA GLY A 20 -6.15 11.10 7.32
C GLY A 20 -5.33 11.58 6.11
N GLN A 21 -4.11 11.08 5.93
CA GLN A 21 -3.26 11.45 4.79
C GLN A 21 -2.17 10.40 4.50
N LEU A 22 -1.77 10.32 3.22
CA LEU A 22 -0.58 9.59 2.78
C LEU A 22 0.66 10.50 2.70
N PRO A 23 1.89 9.97 2.84
CA PRO A 23 3.12 10.77 2.81
C PRO A 23 3.30 11.60 1.53
N TRP A 24 2.80 11.09 0.40
CA TRP A 24 2.90 11.73 -0.92
C TRP A 24 1.66 12.57 -1.29
N ARG A 25 0.72 12.83 -0.37
CA ARG A 25 -0.56 13.53 -0.66
C ARG A 25 -0.39 14.89 -1.35
N LYS A 26 0.69 15.62 -1.06
CA LYS A 26 0.95 16.97 -1.61
C LYS A 26 1.70 16.96 -2.95
N ILE A 27 2.06 15.79 -3.46
CA ILE A 27 2.89 15.64 -4.66
C ILE A 27 1.99 15.32 -5.85
N LYS A 28 2.07 16.15 -6.90
CA LYS A 28 1.25 16.00 -8.11
C LYS A 28 1.93 15.21 -9.22
N ASP A 29 3.26 15.25 -9.25
CA ASP A 29 4.04 14.57 -10.27
C ASP A 29 3.98 13.05 -10.08
N LYS A 30 3.56 12.34 -11.13
CA LYS A 30 3.30 10.89 -11.05
C LYS A 30 4.58 10.09 -10.89
N GLU A 31 5.65 10.48 -11.57
CA GLU A 31 6.95 9.79 -11.48
C GLU A 31 7.56 9.97 -10.09
N GLN A 32 7.47 11.17 -9.54
CA GLN A 32 7.92 11.46 -8.18
C GLN A 32 7.15 10.66 -7.12
N VAL A 33 5.82 10.56 -7.25
CA VAL A 33 5.01 9.71 -6.37
C VAL A 33 5.44 8.24 -6.49
N GLY A 34 5.71 7.75 -7.70
CA GLY A 34 6.20 6.40 -7.95
C GLY A 34 7.53 6.13 -7.23
N MET A 35 8.53 7.01 -7.41
CA MET A 35 9.83 6.90 -6.76
C MET A 35 9.74 6.93 -5.23
N ILE A 36 8.84 7.75 -4.69
CA ILE A 36 8.62 7.80 -3.24
C ILE A 36 8.01 6.49 -2.77
N LYS A 37 6.95 6.00 -3.41
CA LYS A 37 6.31 4.73 -3.06
C LYS A 37 7.30 3.56 -3.11
N GLU A 38 8.21 3.54 -4.08
CA GLU A 38 9.22 2.49 -4.22
C GLU A 38 10.28 2.51 -3.10
N LYS A 39 10.71 3.71 -2.68
CA LYS A 39 11.75 3.87 -1.64
C LYS A 39 11.20 3.92 -0.22
N TYR A 40 9.90 4.11 -0.05
CA TYR A 40 9.26 4.27 1.24
C TYR A 40 9.18 2.93 1.97
N ASP A 41 9.53 2.91 3.25
CA ASP A 41 9.25 1.74 4.10
C ASP A 41 7.75 1.70 4.44
N HIS A 42 6.99 0.87 3.73
CA HIS A 42 5.54 0.74 3.94
C HIS A 42 5.13 0.35 5.35
N ARG A 43 6.03 -0.25 6.15
CA ARG A 43 5.75 -0.56 7.57
C ARG A 43 5.52 0.72 8.38
N MET A 44 6.07 1.85 7.96
CA MET A 44 5.80 3.15 8.58
C MET A 44 4.34 3.60 8.44
N LEU A 45 3.62 3.12 7.42
CA LEU A 45 2.18 3.39 7.26
C LEU A 45 1.33 2.65 8.31
N LEU A 46 1.89 1.62 8.94
CA LEU A 46 1.18 0.76 9.90
C LEU A 46 1.27 1.25 11.34
N LYS A 47 2.03 2.30 11.64
CA LYS A 47 2.27 2.80 13.01
C LYS A 47 0.98 3.08 13.80
N HIS A 48 -0.09 3.48 13.10
CA HIS A 48 -1.39 3.80 13.69
C HIS A 48 -2.51 2.86 13.20
N MET A 49 -2.15 1.74 12.59
CA MET A 49 -3.09 0.72 12.09
C MET A 49 -3.16 -0.47 13.06
N PRO A 50 -4.25 -1.26 13.03
CA PRO A 50 -4.30 -2.55 13.72
C PRO A 50 -3.13 -3.46 13.32
N SER A 51 -2.63 -4.27 14.25
CA SER A 51 -1.46 -5.15 14.03
C SER A 51 -1.64 -6.12 12.87
N GLU A 52 -2.88 -6.54 12.60
CA GLU A 52 -3.28 -7.47 11.55
C GLU A 52 -2.95 -6.94 10.14
N PHE A 53 -2.84 -5.61 9.97
CA PHE A 53 -2.45 -5.01 8.69
C PHE A 53 -1.00 -5.34 8.30
N HIS A 54 -0.15 -5.81 9.22
CA HIS A 54 1.18 -6.32 8.86
C HIS A 54 1.07 -7.56 7.97
N LEU A 55 0.14 -8.47 8.27
CA LEU A 55 -0.11 -9.67 7.46
C LEU A 55 -0.63 -9.28 6.07
N PHE A 56 -1.55 -8.31 6.02
CA PHE A 56 -2.05 -7.78 4.75
C PHE A 56 -0.91 -7.20 3.89
N LEU A 57 -0.06 -6.36 4.49
CA LEU A 57 1.07 -5.75 3.78
C LEU A 57 2.07 -6.79 3.29
N GLU A 58 2.46 -7.73 4.16
CA GLU A 58 3.38 -8.81 3.80
C GLU A 58 2.85 -9.64 2.63
N HIS A 59 1.56 -10.00 2.67
CA HIS A 59 0.91 -10.74 1.60
C HIS A 59 0.99 -9.98 0.27
N ILE A 60 0.45 -8.75 0.19
CA ILE A 60 0.41 -8.01 -1.08
C ILE A 60 1.79 -7.63 -1.62
N SER A 61 2.80 -7.52 -0.76
CA SER A 61 4.19 -7.27 -1.15
C SER A 61 4.87 -8.45 -1.83
N THR A 62 4.36 -9.66 -1.65
CA THR A 62 4.92 -10.90 -2.24
C THR A 62 4.24 -11.29 -3.55
N LEU A 63 3.10 -10.67 -3.88
CA LEU A 63 2.33 -10.98 -5.08
C LEU A 63 2.94 -10.34 -6.32
N ASP A 64 2.85 -11.06 -7.44
CA ASP A 64 3.16 -10.54 -8.77
C ASP A 64 1.90 -10.49 -9.66
N TYR A 65 2.10 -10.24 -10.96
CA TYR A 65 1.00 -10.17 -11.91
C TYR A 65 0.24 -11.51 -12.10
N PHE A 66 0.96 -12.64 -12.03
CA PHE A 66 0.41 -13.97 -12.33
C PHE A 66 -0.19 -14.65 -11.09
N THR A 67 0.30 -14.29 -9.91
CA THR A 67 -0.11 -14.85 -8.64
C THR A 67 -1.53 -14.40 -8.30
N LYS A 68 -2.38 -15.35 -7.90
CA LYS A 68 -3.71 -15.06 -7.39
C LYS A 68 -3.56 -14.61 -5.94
N PRO A 69 -4.08 -13.42 -5.56
CA PRO A 69 -4.11 -13.05 -4.15
C PRO A 69 -4.92 -14.06 -3.35
N ASP A 70 -4.42 -14.41 -2.18
CA ASP A 70 -5.25 -15.02 -1.15
C ASP A 70 -6.16 -13.96 -0.54
N TYR A 71 -7.46 -14.22 -0.52
CA TYR A 71 -8.47 -13.30 -0.02
C TYR A 71 -9.09 -13.79 1.30
N GLN A 72 -8.70 -14.98 1.78
CA GLN A 72 -9.26 -15.62 2.97
C GLN A 72 -8.36 -15.47 4.19
#